data_AF-A0A955KGR3-F1
#
_entry.id   AF-A0A955KGR3-F1
#
_cell.length_a   1.000
_cell.length_b   1.000
_cell.length_c   1.000
_cell.angle_alpha   90.00
_cell.angle_beta   90.00
_cell.angle_gamma   90.00
#
_symmetry.space_group_name_H-M   'P 1'
#
loop_
_entity.id
_entity.type
_entity.pdbx_description
1 polymer ?
#
loop_
_entity_poly.entity_id
_entity_poly.type
_entity_poly.pdbx_seq_one_letter_code
_entity_poly.pdbx_strand_id
1 'polypeptide(L)'
;MQTDLGPTWNNLLKEEIQKDYYQDLSRAVSKAYKDRSVFPSEKDVFNAFKLCPVENVKVVILGQDPYHGEGQAHGLSFSVPDGTKIPPSLRNIYKEIASDLGKEIPESGNLEHWAKQGVLLLNATLTVEEGQ
;
A
#
# COMPACT_ATOMS: atom_id res chain seq x y z
N MET A 1 2.36 13.56 10.51
CA MET A 1 2.35 12.13 10.19
C MET A 1 3.63 11.56 10.70
N GLN A 2 3.51 10.62 11.62
CA GLN A 2 4.66 9.88 12.11
C GLN A 2 5.11 8.92 11.00
N THR A 3 6.35 9.07 10.55
CA THR A 3 6.94 8.14 9.58
C THR A 3 7.49 6.95 10.35
N ASP A 4 6.86 5.80 10.18
CA ASP A 4 7.36 4.52 10.68
C ASP A 4 7.27 3.46 9.58
N LEU A 5 8.41 3.18 8.95
CA LEU A 5 8.56 2.21 7.88
C LEU A 5 8.96 0.82 8.40
N GLY A 6 9.12 0.65 9.72
CA GLY A 6 9.81 -0.49 10.31
C GLY A 6 11.33 -0.33 10.33
N PRO A 7 12.05 -1.15 11.11
CA PRO A 7 13.45 -0.89 11.47
C PRO A 7 14.40 -0.86 10.27
N THR A 8 14.25 -1.78 9.32
CA THR A 8 15.21 -1.95 8.23
C THR A 8 15.00 -0.93 7.12
N TRP A 9 13.75 -0.58 6.81
CA TRP A 9 13.42 0.53 5.93
C TRP A 9 13.72 1.90 6.53
N ASN A 10 13.44 2.13 7.82
CA ASN A 10 13.80 3.38 8.49
C ASN A 10 15.32 3.62 8.44
N ASN A 11 16.13 2.57 8.55
CA ASN A 11 17.59 2.68 8.41
C ASN A 11 18.00 2.99 6.95
N LEU A 12 17.41 2.28 5.98
CA LEU A 12 17.76 2.46 4.57
C LEU A 12 17.33 3.83 4.01
N LEU A 13 16.14 4.31 4.40
CA LEU A 13 15.54 5.54 3.87
C LEU A 13 15.75 6.75 4.79
N LYS A 14 16.58 6.61 5.83
CA LYS A 14 16.85 7.66 6.82
C LYS A 14 17.20 9.00 6.20
N GLU A 15 18.11 9.00 5.22
CA GLU A 15 18.55 10.23 4.55
C GLU A 15 17.41 10.86 3.74
N GLU A 16 16.57 10.06 3.10
CA GLU A 16 15.45 10.54 2.30
C GLU A 16 14.41 11.25 3.16
N ILE A 17 14.07 10.64 4.30
CA ILE A 17 13.08 11.15 5.26
C ILE A 17 13.56 12.47 5.90
N GLN A 18 14.86 12.75 5.89
CA GLN A 18 15.42 13.99 6.46
C GLN A 18 15.45 15.17 5.47
N LYS A 19 15.23 14.93 4.17
CA LYS A 19 15.26 16.01 3.17
C LYS A 19 14.08 16.96 3.32
N ASP A 20 14.31 18.23 3.00
CA ASP A 20 13.30 19.30 3.13
C ASP A 20 12.00 18.98 2.40
N TYR A 21 12.09 18.44 1.18
CA TYR A 21 10.91 18.10 0.40
C TYR A 21 10.02 17.04 1.10
N TYR A 22 10.63 16.09 1.82
CA TYR A 22 9.89 15.07 2.55
C TYR A 22 9.22 15.67 3.79
N GLN A 23 9.91 16.57 4.49
CA GLN A 23 9.35 17.28 5.64
C GLN A 23 8.18 18.18 5.22
N ASP A 24 8.28 18.85 4.09
CA ASP A 24 7.20 19.63 3.48
C ASP A 24 6.01 18.74 3.11
N LEU A 25 6.27 17.63 2.42
CA LEU A 25 5.26 16.64 2.04
C LEU A 25 4.56 16.07 3.27
N SER A 26 5.29 15.62 4.28
CA SER A 26 4.74 15.06 5.51
C SER A 26 3.84 16.07 6.23
N ARG A 27 4.24 17.35 6.30
CA ARG A 27 3.40 18.41 6.86
C ARG A 27 2.13 18.64 6.04
N ALA A 28 2.23 18.66 4.71
CA ALA A 28 1.09 18.83 3.82
C ALA A 28 0.08 17.68 3.95
N VAL A 29 0.56 16.43 3.92
CA VAL A 29 -0.25 15.22 4.12
C VAL A 29 -0.91 15.21 5.50
N SER A 30 -0.16 15.56 6.56
CA SER A 30 -0.70 15.66 7.92
C SER A 30 -1.84 16.67 8.04
N LYS A 31 -1.75 17.76 7.28
CA LYS A 31 -2.81 18.76 7.21
C LYS A 31 -4.00 18.22 6.42
N ALA A 32 -3.77 17.55 5.30
CA ALA A 32 -4.83 16.92 4.51
C ALA A 32 -5.66 15.93 5.34
N TYR A 33 -5.04 15.07 6.15
CA TYR A 33 -5.75 14.16 7.06
C TYR A 33 -6.61 14.85 8.13
N LYS A 34 -6.35 16.13 8.46
CA LYS A 34 -7.17 16.90 9.40
C LYS A 34 -8.36 17.58 8.72
N ASP A 35 -8.17 17.95 7.45
CA ASP A 35 -9.09 18.83 6.73
C ASP A 35 -9.98 18.07 5.73
N ARG A 36 -9.62 16.83 5.34
CA ARG A 36 -10.21 16.09 4.22
C ARG A 36 -10.23 14.57 4.49
N SER A 37 -11.06 13.84 3.73
CA SER A 37 -11.04 12.37 3.67
C SER A 37 -9.83 11.91 2.85
N VAL A 38 -8.81 11.35 3.51
CA VAL A 38 -7.60 10.84 2.86
C VAL A 38 -7.45 9.34 3.14
N PHE A 39 -7.09 8.57 2.11
CA PHE A 39 -6.88 7.13 2.17
C PHE A 39 -5.45 6.74 1.81
N PRO A 40 -4.90 5.63 2.37
CA PRO A 40 -5.48 4.81 3.43
C PRO A 40 -5.51 5.55 4.77
N SER A 41 -5.91 4.89 5.86
CA SER A 41 -5.78 5.50 7.19
C SER A 41 -4.31 5.83 7.51
N GLU A 42 -4.03 6.89 8.28
CA GLU A 42 -2.67 7.40 8.49
C GLU A 42 -1.69 6.32 9.02
N LYS A 43 -2.19 5.39 9.85
CA LYS A 43 -1.41 4.27 10.40
C LYS A 43 -0.99 3.24 9.33
N ASP A 44 -1.75 3.15 8.25
CA ASP A 44 -1.63 2.13 7.20
C ASP A 44 -0.81 2.61 6.01
N VAL A 45 -0.50 3.91 5.89
CA VAL A 45 0.26 4.50 4.76
C VAL A 45 1.54 3.73 4.43
N PHE A 46 2.20 3.21 5.46
CA PHE A 46 3.48 2.49 5.33
C PHE A 46 3.37 0.96 5.49
N ASN A 47 2.18 0.37 5.41
CA ASN A 47 1.98 -1.06 5.65
C ASN A 47 2.80 -1.96 4.72
N ALA A 48 2.98 -1.59 3.44
CA ALA A 48 3.84 -2.33 2.52
C ALA A 48 5.26 -2.55 3.07
N PHE A 49 5.86 -1.51 3.67
CA PHE A 49 7.19 -1.56 4.27
C PHE A 49 7.21 -2.40 5.56
N LYS A 50 6.19 -2.23 6.41
CA LYS A 50 6.06 -2.96 7.68
C LYS A 50 5.88 -4.47 7.47
N LEU A 51 5.12 -4.86 6.45
CA LEU A 51 4.82 -6.27 6.15
C LEU A 51 5.92 -6.96 5.34
N CYS A 52 6.74 -6.20 4.63
CA CYS A 52 7.83 -6.72 3.79
C CYS A 52 9.14 -5.95 4.11
N PRO A 53 9.90 -6.38 5.15
CA PRO A 53 11.21 -5.81 5.47
C PRO A 53 12.17 -5.89 4.27
N VAL A 54 13.08 -4.92 4.13
CA VAL A 54 13.93 -4.78 2.94
C VAL A 54 14.70 -6.05 2.59
N GLU A 55 15.21 -6.75 3.60
CA GLU A 55 15.98 -7.99 3.46
C GLU A 55 15.14 -9.19 2.97
N ASN A 56 13.82 -9.11 3.11
CA ASN A 56 12.88 -10.15 2.71
C ASN A 56 12.28 -9.91 1.32
N VAL A 57 12.55 -8.75 0.71
CA VAL A 57 12.01 -8.41 -0.61
C VAL A 57 12.56 -9.37 -1.66
N LYS A 58 11.65 -10.03 -2.38
CA LYS A 58 11.94 -10.92 -3.51
C LYS A 58 11.31 -10.43 -4.81
N VAL A 59 10.12 -9.84 -4.70
CA VAL A 59 9.33 -9.32 -5.83
C VAL A 59 8.82 -7.94 -5.45
N VAL A 60 8.82 -7.01 -6.40
CA VAL A 60 8.17 -5.70 -6.24
C VAL A 60 7.05 -5.61 -7.26
N ILE A 61 5.83 -5.34 -6.78
CA ILE A 61 4.68 -5.03 -7.63
C ILE A 61 4.36 -3.56 -7.41
N LEU A 62 4.41 -2.78 -8.47
CA LEU A 62 4.14 -1.35 -8.44
C LEU A 62 2.72 -1.04 -8.89
N GLY A 63 1.94 -0.44 -8.00
CA GLY A 63 0.70 0.25 -8.35
C GLY A 63 0.92 1.76 -8.51
N GLN A 64 -0.14 2.48 -8.88
CA GLN A 64 -0.08 3.92 -9.10
C GLN A 64 -0.35 4.69 -7.81
N ASP A 65 -1.58 4.60 -7.32
CA ASP A 65 -2.11 5.29 -6.13
C ASP A 65 -3.07 4.36 -5.36
N PRO A 66 -3.40 4.66 -4.10
CA PRO A 66 -4.34 3.86 -3.33
C PRO A 66 -5.75 3.93 -3.93
N TYR A 67 -6.60 2.94 -3.62
CA TYR A 67 -8.02 3.08 -3.91
C TYR A 67 -8.61 4.27 -3.14
N HIS A 68 -9.43 5.07 -3.82
CA HIS A 68 -10.00 6.32 -3.30
C HIS A 68 -11.36 6.15 -2.61
N GLY A 69 -11.88 4.91 -2.48
CA GLY A 69 -13.14 4.62 -1.80
C GLY A 69 -12.95 4.23 -0.34
N GLU A 70 -13.89 4.64 0.51
CA GLU A 70 -13.88 4.30 1.94
C GLU A 70 -13.74 2.79 2.17
N GLY A 71 -12.82 2.42 3.08
CA GLY A 71 -12.56 1.03 3.45
C GLY A 71 -11.80 0.20 2.41
N GLN A 72 -11.43 0.75 1.25
CA GLN A 72 -10.74 -0.02 0.20
C GLN A 72 -9.23 -0.07 0.39
N ALA A 73 -8.58 1.07 0.63
CA ALA A 73 -7.13 1.14 0.74
C ALA A 73 -6.65 0.84 2.17
N HIS A 74 -5.63 -0.01 2.28
CA HIS A 74 -5.00 -0.37 3.56
C HIS A 74 -3.46 -0.43 3.48
N GLY A 75 -2.88 0.34 2.55
CA GLY A 75 -1.44 0.52 2.42
C GLY A 75 -0.68 -0.54 1.63
N LEU A 76 -1.40 -1.33 0.82
CA LEU A 76 -0.85 -2.33 -0.09
C LEU A 76 -1.42 -2.12 -1.50
N SER A 77 -0.56 -2.05 -2.51
CA SER A 77 -1.00 -1.91 -3.91
C SER A 77 -1.94 -3.05 -4.31
N PHE A 78 -3.00 -2.73 -5.07
CA PHE A 78 -4.04 -3.64 -5.56
C PHE A 78 -4.92 -4.34 -4.50
N SER A 79 -4.47 -4.44 -3.26
CA SER A 79 -5.17 -5.17 -2.19
C SER A 79 -6.29 -4.36 -1.55
N VAL A 80 -7.32 -5.06 -1.08
CA VAL A 80 -8.40 -4.52 -0.23
C VAL A 80 -8.56 -5.38 1.03
N PRO A 81 -9.06 -4.84 2.16
CA PRO A 81 -9.38 -5.62 3.35
C PRO A 81 -10.40 -6.74 3.10
N ASP A 82 -10.38 -7.76 3.95
CA ASP A 82 -11.36 -8.84 3.92
C ASP A 82 -12.80 -8.31 4.04
N GLY A 83 -13.73 -8.94 3.30
CA GLY A 83 -15.12 -8.48 3.21
C GLY A 83 -15.36 -7.28 2.29
N THR A 84 -14.30 -6.64 1.79
CA THR A 84 -14.42 -5.58 0.78
C THR A 84 -14.62 -6.18 -0.60
N LYS A 85 -15.50 -5.58 -1.41
CA LYS A 85 -15.71 -5.98 -2.80
C LYS A 85 -14.39 -5.90 -3.58
N ILE A 86 -13.97 -7.02 -4.17
CA ILE A 86 -12.76 -7.10 -5.00
C ILE A 86 -12.84 -6.07 -6.15
N PRO A 87 -11.87 -5.15 -6.29
CA PRO A 87 -11.87 -4.16 -7.37
C PRO A 87 -11.65 -4.79 -8.75
N PRO A 88 -12.02 -4.10 -9.85
CA PRO A 88 -11.82 -4.61 -11.21
C PRO A 88 -10.37 -5.03 -11.51
N SER A 89 -9.39 -4.23 -11.08
CA SER A 89 -7.97 -4.50 -11.31
C SER A 89 -7.53 -5.80 -10.62
N LEU A 90 -7.91 -6.00 -9.36
CA LEU A 90 -7.58 -7.24 -8.64
C LEU A 90 -8.31 -8.46 -9.22
N ARG A 91 -9.55 -8.31 -9.68
CA ARG A 91 -10.24 -9.40 -10.41
C ARG A 91 -9.47 -9.81 -11.67
N ASN A 92 -8.91 -8.85 -12.40
CA ASN A 92 -8.12 -9.16 -13.60
C ASN A 92 -6.81 -9.86 -13.23
N ILE A 93 -6.14 -9.45 -12.16
CA ILE A 93 -4.97 -10.16 -11.62
C ILE A 93 -5.32 -11.61 -11.28
N TYR A 94 -6.44 -11.87 -10.58
CA TYR A 94 -6.85 -13.23 -10.26
C TYR A 94 -7.23 -14.07 -11.49
N LYS A 95 -7.85 -13.46 -12.51
CA LYS A 95 -8.11 -14.17 -13.78
C LYS A 95 -6.82 -14.59 -14.47
N GLU A 96 -5.83 -13.71 -14.50
CA GLU A 96 -4.52 -14.03 -15.08
C GLU A 96 -3.84 -15.15 -14.30
N ILE A 97 -3.82 -15.07 -12.97
CA ILE A 97 -3.27 -16.13 -12.11
C ILE A 97 -3.98 -17.48 -12.34
N ALA A 98 -5.31 -17.46 -12.50
CA ALA A 98 -6.08 -18.67 -12.77
C ALA A 98 -5.74 -19.25 -14.15
N SER A 99 -5.57 -18.39 -15.16
CA SER A 99 -5.21 -18.79 -16.53
C SER A 99 -3.79 -19.33 -16.63
N ASP A 100 -2.83 -18.68 -15.97
CA ASP A 100 -1.41 -19.02 -16.03
C ASP A 100 -1.06 -20.22 -15.15
N LEU A 101 -1.57 -20.25 -13.91
CA LEU A 101 -1.15 -21.21 -12.89
C LEU A 101 -2.22 -22.26 -12.55
N GLY A 102 -3.40 -22.19 -13.16
CA GLY A 102 -4.52 -23.10 -12.88
C GLY A 102 -5.04 -23.01 -11.44
N LYS A 103 -4.84 -21.86 -10.78
CA LYS A 103 -5.27 -21.64 -9.39
C LYS A 103 -6.73 -21.19 -9.32
N GLU A 104 -7.41 -21.58 -8.25
CA GLU A 104 -8.74 -21.08 -7.95
C GLU A 104 -8.70 -19.58 -7.61
N ILE A 105 -9.74 -18.86 -8.03
CA ILE A 105 -9.87 -17.42 -7.75
C ILE A 105 -10.26 -17.24 -6.28
N PRO A 106 -9.46 -16.51 -5.47
CA PRO A 106 -9.78 -16.27 -4.07
C PRO A 106 -11.05 -15.43 -3.89
N GLU A 107 -11.80 -15.68 -2.82
CA GLU A 107 -12.95 -14.86 -2.43
C GLU A 107 -12.54 -13.54 -1.73
N SER A 108 -11.37 -13.51 -1.11
CA SER A 108 -10.80 -12.32 -0.47
C SER A 108 -9.94 -11.51 -1.45
N GLY A 109 -9.96 -10.19 -1.31
CA GLY A 109 -9.03 -9.27 -1.98
C GLY A 109 -7.79 -8.91 -1.14
N ASN A 110 -7.61 -9.52 0.02
CA ASN A 110 -6.50 -9.23 0.93
C ASN A 110 -5.22 -9.97 0.50
N LEU A 111 -4.18 -9.19 0.16
CA LEU A 111 -2.90 -9.67 -0.35
C LEU A 111 -1.78 -9.61 0.71
N GLU A 112 -2.11 -9.40 1.99
CA GLU A 112 -1.13 -9.43 3.08
C GLU A 112 -0.28 -10.71 3.08
N HIS A 113 -0.90 -11.84 2.69
CA HIS A 113 -0.21 -13.12 2.63
C HIS A 113 0.91 -13.14 1.58
N TRP A 114 0.83 -12.35 0.50
CA TRP A 114 1.94 -12.15 -0.44
C TRP A 114 3.03 -11.28 0.16
N ALA A 115 2.65 -10.19 0.84
CA ALA A 115 3.59 -9.29 1.48
C ALA A 115 4.49 -10.02 2.49
N LYS A 116 3.89 -10.87 3.34
CA LYS A 116 4.60 -11.70 4.33
C LYS A 116 5.56 -12.72 3.71
N GLN A 117 5.46 -13.00 2.40
CA GLN A 117 6.33 -13.94 1.68
C GLN A 117 7.47 -13.25 0.90
N GLY A 118 7.53 -11.91 0.96
CA GLY A 118 8.56 -11.11 0.28
C GLY A 118 8.07 -10.37 -0.96
N VAL A 119 6.75 -10.21 -1.15
CA VAL A 119 6.20 -9.41 -2.26
C VAL A 119 5.94 -7.98 -1.75
N LEU A 120 6.80 -7.04 -2.12
CA LEU A 120 6.59 -5.63 -1.81
C LEU A 120 5.48 -5.04 -2.71
N LEU A 121 4.29 -4.87 -2.15
CA LEU A 121 3.10 -4.32 -2.80
C LEU A 121 3.05 -2.78 -2.65
N LEU A 122 3.82 -2.07 -3.46
CA LEU A 122 4.07 -0.63 -3.29
C LEU A 122 3.31 0.19 -4.35
N ASN A 123 2.62 1.25 -3.92
CA ASN A 123 2.12 2.26 -4.87
C ASN A 123 3.17 3.37 -5.06
N ALA A 124 3.23 3.95 -6.26
CA ALA A 124 4.07 5.12 -6.54
C ALA A 124 3.67 6.34 -5.72
N THR A 125 2.38 6.49 -5.43
CA THR A 125 1.80 7.45 -4.48
C THR A 125 1.17 6.71 -3.31
N LEU A 126 1.42 7.15 -2.07
CA LEU A 126 1.00 6.41 -0.87
C LEU A 126 -0.31 6.91 -0.25
N THR A 127 -0.82 8.07 -0.66
CA THR A 127 -2.05 8.67 -0.13
C THR A 127 -2.88 9.27 -1.26
N VAL A 128 -4.20 9.20 -1.16
CA VAL A 128 -5.16 9.79 -2.11
C VAL A 128 -6.30 10.45 -1.34
N GLU A 129 -6.87 11.52 -1.89
CA GLU A 129 -8.07 12.14 -1.35
C GLU A 129 -9.32 11.43 -1.90
N GLU A 130 -10.37 11.30 -1.10
CA GLU A 130 -11.62 10.66 -1.52
C GLU A 130 -12.19 11.30 -2.80
N GLY A 131 -12.45 10.45 -3.81
CA GLY A 131 -13.08 10.86 -5.06
C GLY A 131 -12.18 11.67 -6.02
N GLN A 132 -10.88 11.74 -5.77
CA GLN A 132 -9.87 12.32 -6.67
C GLN A 132 -8.97 11.27 -7.29
#